data_AF-A0A2N0BQQ3-F1
#
_entry.id   AF-A0A2N0BQQ3-F1
#
_cell.length_a   1.000
_cell.length_b   1.000
_cell.length_c   1.000
_cell.angle_alpha   90.00
_cell.angle_beta   90.00
_cell.angle_gamma   90.00
#
_symmetry.space_group_name_H-M   'P 1'
#
loop_
_entity.id
_entity.type
_entity.pdbx_description
1 polymer ?
#
loop_
_entity_poly.entity_id
_entity_poly.type
_entity_poly.pdbx_seq_one_letter_code
_entity_poly.pdbx_strand_id
1 'polypeptide(L)'
;MKVYCNIIILISIGCSISCNPGKIKIGGAYRFGETDPNILKVESKSDPFSEDLKTTMEDLPGHDDLIFDPIRGMGYASGMDGWIWELDRKTGKASRWIKLPVNPAGMQYSNRNKDKILVCASRLGGESYAETDRVGLYEADIVSKTVTPLLLDLPDTKKERFETVYPVSERTFVPIDTLDSSNSRPFSLCNDLAVSKDGNRVYVTEPFEREDAAMGSGAVPEAIGLYPHGKLWVYDRAAKTVALVLDGFTFVDGILLEEGRDGIEESVIFTETTKFRIVKATFAGKNAGKHEVLFENLPGLADGLERDTHGRIWTGIIKPRSGLVNFVHSNPWIKPLILSLPQKLLPIAKKTGVLVLDREGKKALYYRMHDGSKIKDISVAVPNGEEIYFPTFDKNSRGLYSIPASSFFPEK
;
A
#
# COMPACT_ATOMS: atom_id res chain seq x y z
N MET A 1 23.95 -28.11 -39.77
CA MET A 1 23.87 -26.63 -39.69
C MET A 1 22.60 -26.01 -40.31
N LYS A 2 21.54 -26.79 -40.61
CA LYS A 2 20.25 -26.27 -41.13
C LYS A 2 19.03 -26.51 -40.22
N VAL A 3 19.22 -27.17 -39.08
CA VAL A 3 18.12 -27.52 -38.14
C VAL A 3 17.95 -26.49 -37.02
N TYR A 4 18.99 -25.70 -36.70
CA TYR A 4 18.90 -24.61 -35.71
C TYR A 4 18.23 -23.33 -36.23
N CYS A 5 18.09 -23.17 -37.55
CA CYS A 5 17.46 -21.98 -38.12
C CYS A 5 15.93 -22.04 -38.02
N ASN A 6 15.33 -23.24 -38.04
CA ASN A 6 13.86 -23.38 -38.01
C ASN A 6 13.26 -23.23 -36.61
N ILE A 7 14.03 -23.48 -35.54
CA ILE A 7 13.56 -23.23 -34.16
C ILE A 7 13.56 -21.73 -33.85
N ILE A 8 14.50 -20.96 -34.41
CA ILE A 8 14.51 -19.50 -34.27
C ILE A 8 13.38 -18.88 -35.11
N ILE A 9 13.05 -19.46 -36.26
CA ILE A 9 12.00 -18.94 -37.14
C ILE A 9 10.59 -19.20 -36.57
N LEU A 10 10.36 -20.30 -35.84
CA LEU A 10 9.07 -20.55 -35.18
C LEU A 10 8.81 -19.63 -33.97
N ILE A 11 9.83 -19.07 -33.34
CA ILE A 11 9.67 -18.04 -32.31
C ILE A 11 9.34 -16.67 -32.95
N SER A 12 9.80 -16.42 -34.19
CA SER A 12 9.63 -15.14 -34.86
C SER A 12 8.29 -14.92 -35.60
N ILE A 13 7.43 -15.93 -35.72
CA ILE A 13 6.15 -15.81 -36.47
C ILE A 13 4.91 -15.87 -35.56
N GLY A 14 5.08 -16.14 -34.25
CA GLY A 14 3.99 -16.06 -33.25
C GLY A 14 3.96 -14.77 -32.41
N CYS A 15 4.98 -13.90 -32.50
CA CYS A 15 5.12 -12.72 -31.62
C CYS A 15 4.40 -11.45 -32.11
N SER A 16 3.57 -11.54 -33.14
CA SER A 16 2.73 -10.42 -33.59
C SER A 16 1.37 -10.32 -32.87
N ILE A 17 1.15 -11.12 -31.83
CA ILE A 17 -0.06 -11.09 -30.99
C ILE A 17 0.30 -10.47 -29.63
N SER A 18 0.11 -9.14 -29.55
CA SER A 18 0.14 -8.29 -28.35
C SER A 18 0.98 -8.81 -27.17
N CYS A 19 2.27 -8.46 -27.13
CA CYS A 19 3.15 -8.75 -25.97
C CYS A 19 2.77 -7.97 -24.69
N ASN A 20 1.52 -7.54 -24.50
CA ASN A 20 1.03 -6.91 -23.28
C ASN A 20 -0.51 -7.05 -23.23
N PRO A 21 -1.03 -8.27 -23.01
CA PRO A 21 -2.46 -8.55 -23.16
C PRO A 21 -3.33 -7.73 -22.21
N GLY A 22 -2.81 -7.37 -21.04
CA GLY A 22 -3.50 -6.55 -20.03
C GLY A 22 -3.48 -5.04 -20.30
N LYS A 23 -2.94 -4.58 -21.44
CA LYS A 23 -2.80 -3.15 -21.79
C LYS A 23 -2.09 -2.32 -20.70
N ILE A 24 -1.15 -2.94 -19.99
CA ILE A 24 -0.40 -2.28 -18.91
C ILE A 24 0.37 -1.10 -19.48
N LYS A 25 0.22 0.09 -18.89
CA LYS A 25 1.00 1.25 -19.32
C LYS A 25 2.48 1.00 -19.00
N ILE A 26 3.35 1.27 -19.98
CA ILE A 26 4.79 1.05 -19.84
C ILE A 26 5.47 2.38 -19.54
N GLY A 27 5.97 2.54 -18.31
CA GLY A 27 6.78 3.69 -17.92
C GLY A 27 8.14 3.69 -18.63
N GLY A 28 8.72 4.90 -18.73
CA GLY A 28 10.05 5.12 -19.29
C GLY A 28 11.18 4.40 -18.53
N ALA A 29 12.40 4.55 -19.02
CA ALA A 29 13.57 3.94 -18.39
C ALA A 29 13.82 4.59 -17.03
N TYR A 30 14.01 3.77 -16.00
CA TYR A 30 14.34 4.20 -14.65
C TYR A 30 15.55 3.40 -14.16
N ARG A 31 16.61 4.12 -13.76
CA ARG A 31 17.84 3.51 -13.26
C ARG A 31 17.89 3.69 -11.76
N PHE A 32 17.74 2.59 -11.03
CA PHE A 32 17.95 2.61 -9.60
C PHE A 32 19.43 2.67 -9.26
N GLY A 33 19.76 3.45 -8.24
CA GLY A 33 21.05 3.43 -7.58
C GLY A 33 21.20 2.23 -6.64
N GLU A 34 22.38 2.12 -6.03
CA GLU A 34 22.61 1.19 -4.93
C GLU A 34 21.69 1.48 -3.74
N THR A 35 21.49 0.48 -2.89
CA THR A 35 20.70 0.70 -1.66
C THR A 35 21.38 1.74 -0.79
N ASP A 36 20.61 2.67 -0.22
CA ASP A 36 21.15 3.73 0.63
C ASP A 36 22.09 3.14 1.70
N PRO A 37 23.39 3.51 1.70
CA PRO A 37 24.35 3.00 2.68
C PRO A 37 23.96 3.30 4.13
N ASN A 38 23.16 4.34 4.39
CA ASN A 38 22.68 4.66 5.73
C ASN A 38 21.61 3.69 6.23
N ILE A 39 20.84 3.07 5.34
CA ILE A 39 19.94 1.96 5.67
C ILE A 39 20.78 0.71 6.01
N LEU A 40 21.77 0.38 5.18
CA LEU A 40 22.62 -0.80 5.39
C LEU A 40 23.45 -0.71 6.68
N LYS A 41 23.86 0.49 7.10
CA LYS A 41 24.56 0.71 8.38
C LYS A 41 23.73 0.37 9.61
N VAL A 42 22.40 0.46 9.52
CA VAL A 42 21.48 0.14 10.61
C VAL A 42 20.83 -1.23 10.44
N GLU A 43 21.34 -2.06 9.53
CA GLU A 43 20.90 -3.44 9.40
C GLU A 43 21.22 -4.21 10.68
N SER A 44 20.18 -4.73 11.33
CA SER A 44 20.35 -5.51 12.54
C SER A 44 21.10 -6.81 12.25
N LYS A 45 21.99 -7.20 13.16
CA LYS A 45 22.69 -8.49 13.10
C LYS A 45 21.81 -9.65 13.55
N SER A 46 20.96 -9.41 14.56
CA SER A 46 19.97 -10.38 15.04
C SER A 46 18.75 -10.41 14.13
N ASP A 47 18.02 -11.53 14.17
CA ASP A 47 16.76 -11.67 13.45
C ASP A 47 15.60 -11.86 14.43
N PRO A 48 14.95 -10.76 14.87
CA PRO A 48 13.87 -10.88 15.85
C PRO A 48 12.69 -11.70 15.31
N PHE A 49 12.53 -11.83 13.98
CA PHE A 49 11.53 -12.70 13.37
C PHE A 49 11.84 -14.19 13.57
N SER A 50 13.10 -14.56 13.74
CA SER A 50 13.51 -15.94 14.04
C SER A 50 13.52 -16.21 15.53
N GLU A 51 13.83 -15.20 16.34
CA GLU A 51 14.11 -15.32 17.77
C GLU A 51 12.86 -15.09 18.64
N ASP A 52 12.06 -14.06 18.32
CA ASP A 52 11.05 -13.49 19.22
C ASP A 52 9.63 -13.48 18.64
N LEU A 53 9.43 -13.98 17.41
CA LEU A 53 8.14 -13.95 16.74
C LEU A 53 7.09 -14.80 17.47
N LYS A 54 6.02 -14.15 17.90
CA LYS A 54 4.83 -14.77 18.49
C LYS A 54 3.72 -14.84 17.46
N THR A 55 3.04 -15.98 17.41
CA THR A 55 1.81 -16.16 16.64
C THR A 55 0.65 -16.40 17.61
N THR A 56 -0.43 -15.64 17.47
CA THR A 56 -1.68 -15.84 18.19
C THR A 56 -2.85 -15.88 17.21
N MET A 57 -4.06 -16.22 17.66
CA MET A 57 -5.26 -16.17 16.81
C MET A 57 -5.11 -16.94 15.48
N GLU A 58 -4.68 -18.20 15.51
CA GLU A 58 -4.29 -19.00 14.33
C GLU A 58 -5.36 -19.13 13.24
N ASP A 59 -6.63 -18.90 13.57
CA ASP A 59 -7.73 -18.87 12.59
C ASP A 59 -7.74 -17.60 11.71
N LEU A 60 -7.03 -16.54 12.10
CA LEU A 60 -6.95 -15.29 11.35
C LEU A 60 -6.22 -15.54 10.01
N PRO A 61 -6.87 -15.33 8.86
CA PRO A 61 -6.19 -15.45 7.57
C PRO A 61 -5.11 -14.37 7.38
N GLY A 62 -4.32 -14.52 6.31
CA GLY A 62 -3.53 -13.42 5.78
C GLY A 62 -4.39 -12.15 5.66
N HIS A 63 -3.81 -11.03 6.02
CA HIS A 63 -4.48 -9.75 6.17
C HIS A 63 -3.51 -8.63 5.84
N ASP A 64 -4.08 -7.52 5.37
CA ASP A 64 -3.31 -6.39 4.85
C ASP A 64 -2.94 -5.38 5.93
N ASP A 65 -3.87 -5.09 6.82
CA ASP A 65 -3.74 -4.03 7.80
C ASP A 65 -4.42 -4.39 9.14
N LEU A 66 -4.04 -3.67 10.20
CA LEU A 66 -4.53 -3.84 11.57
C LEU A 66 -4.78 -2.49 12.23
N ILE A 67 -5.94 -2.36 12.87
CA ILE A 67 -6.22 -1.26 13.79
C ILE A 67 -6.59 -1.76 15.17
N PHE A 68 -6.16 -1.05 16.22
CA PHE A 68 -6.38 -1.45 17.61
C PHE A 68 -7.12 -0.41 18.44
N ASP A 69 -7.98 -0.91 19.33
CA ASP A 69 -8.57 -0.17 20.44
C ASP A 69 -8.09 -0.77 21.78
N PRO A 70 -6.94 -0.29 22.31
CA PRO A 70 -6.39 -0.77 23.57
C PRO A 70 -7.34 -0.59 24.76
N ILE A 71 -8.18 0.45 24.74
CA ILE A 71 -9.10 0.75 25.84
C ILE A 71 -10.18 -0.33 25.92
N ARG A 72 -10.76 -0.71 24.78
CA ARG A 72 -11.77 -1.77 24.72
C ARG A 72 -11.16 -3.17 24.73
N GLY A 73 -9.87 -3.30 24.44
CA GLY A 73 -9.19 -4.58 24.28
C GLY A 73 -9.55 -5.28 22.97
N MET A 74 -9.87 -4.50 21.94
CA MET A 74 -10.31 -4.99 20.63
C MET A 74 -9.31 -4.57 19.55
N GLY A 75 -9.33 -5.28 18.43
CA GLY A 75 -8.68 -4.87 17.19
C GLY A 75 -9.46 -5.39 15.99
N TYR A 76 -9.07 -4.94 14.80
CA TYR A 76 -9.68 -5.36 13.54
C TYR A 76 -8.60 -5.61 12.50
N ALA A 77 -8.79 -6.62 11.65
CA ALA A 77 -7.87 -6.98 10.57
C ALA A 77 -8.60 -7.02 9.22
N SER A 78 -7.96 -6.51 8.18
CA SER A 78 -8.47 -6.58 6.80
C SER A 78 -8.07 -7.91 6.15
N GLY A 79 -8.89 -8.93 6.36
CA GLY A 79 -8.64 -10.29 5.88
C GLY A 79 -8.66 -10.41 4.35
N MET A 80 -7.71 -11.17 3.81
CA MET A 80 -7.62 -11.54 2.39
C MET A 80 -8.70 -12.55 1.93
N ASP A 81 -9.64 -12.88 2.81
CA ASP A 81 -10.83 -13.70 2.52
C ASP A 81 -12.10 -12.86 2.33
N GLY A 82 -11.96 -11.53 2.19
CA GLY A 82 -13.05 -10.59 1.97
C GLY A 82 -13.77 -10.12 3.24
N TRP A 83 -13.31 -10.55 4.42
CA TRP A 83 -13.88 -10.16 5.71
C TRP A 83 -12.97 -9.18 6.44
N ILE A 84 -13.56 -8.18 7.09
CA ILE A 84 -12.95 -7.58 8.27
C ILE A 84 -13.14 -8.57 9.42
N TRP A 85 -12.05 -8.90 10.08
CA TRP A 85 -12.03 -9.77 11.26
C TRP A 85 -11.98 -8.93 12.53
N GLU A 86 -12.74 -9.33 13.55
CA GLU A 86 -12.66 -8.78 14.89
C GLU A 86 -11.67 -9.59 15.72
N LEU A 87 -10.80 -8.90 16.44
CA LEU A 87 -9.73 -9.44 17.27
C LEU A 87 -10.03 -9.12 18.73
N ASP A 88 -10.54 -10.09 19.48
CA ASP A 88 -10.73 -9.95 20.92
C ASP A 88 -9.43 -10.31 21.63
N ARG A 89 -8.71 -9.28 22.11
CA ARG A 89 -7.42 -9.44 22.77
C ARG A 89 -7.53 -9.93 24.21
N LYS A 90 -8.73 -9.89 24.81
CA LYS A 90 -8.97 -10.42 26.16
C LYS A 90 -9.13 -11.94 26.10
N THR A 91 -9.82 -12.44 25.08
CA THR A 91 -10.03 -13.89 24.91
C THR A 91 -9.00 -14.56 23.99
N GLY A 92 -8.22 -13.76 23.24
CA GLY A 92 -7.24 -14.27 22.28
C GLY A 92 -7.87 -14.88 21.02
N LYS A 93 -9.09 -14.45 20.67
CA LYS A 93 -9.86 -15.00 19.54
C LYS A 93 -9.97 -14.00 18.40
N ALA A 94 -9.85 -14.51 17.17
CA ALA A 94 -10.23 -13.79 15.96
C ALA A 94 -11.52 -14.40 15.40
N SER A 95 -12.43 -13.56 14.92
CA SER A 95 -13.64 -14.03 14.24
C SER A 95 -14.03 -13.12 13.09
N ARG A 96 -14.61 -13.70 12.02
CA ARG A 96 -15.19 -12.92 10.92
C ARG A 96 -16.26 -11.99 11.46
N TRP A 97 -16.17 -10.71 11.11
CA TRP A 97 -17.04 -9.70 11.66
C TRP A 97 -17.96 -9.08 10.62
N ILE A 98 -17.40 -8.47 9.57
CA ILE A 98 -18.15 -7.85 8.47
C ILE A 98 -17.55 -8.27 7.14
N LYS A 99 -18.39 -8.65 6.17
CA LYS A 99 -17.97 -8.89 4.80
C LYS A 99 -18.13 -7.62 3.98
N LEU A 100 -17.09 -7.23 3.25
CA LEU A 100 -17.15 -6.10 2.31
C LEU A 100 -17.53 -6.58 0.90
N PRO A 101 -17.97 -5.67 0.00
CA PRO A 101 -18.28 -6.02 -1.38
C PRO A 101 -17.06 -6.60 -2.12
N VAL A 102 -15.88 -6.02 -1.90
CA VAL A 102 -14.59 -6.53 -2.39
C VAL A 102 -13.61 -6.66 -1.21
N ASN A 103 -12.35 -7.05 -1.45
CA ASN A 103 -11.42 -7.34 -0.35
C ASN A 103 -11.07 -6.07 0.45
N PRO A 104 -11.11 -6.10 1.80
CA PRO A 104 -10.63 -4.98 2.61
C PRO A 104 -9.10 -4.82 2.47
N ALA A 105 -8.62 -3.59 2.60
CA ALA A 105 -7.21 -3.18 2.53
C ALA A 105 -6.86 -2.32 3.76
N GLY A 106 -6.27 -1.13 3.58
CA GLY A 106 -6.01 -0.19 4.65
C GLY A 106 -7.26 0.19 5.44
N MET A 107 -7.10 0.39 6.75
CA MET A 107 -8.15 0.71 7.70
C MET A 107 -7.73 1.81 8.68
N GLN A 108 -8.67 2.68 9.03
CA GLN A 108 -8.49 3.66 10.09
C GLN A 108 -9.78 3.81 10.90
N TYR A 109 -9.69 4.13 12.19
CA TYR A 109 -10.89 4.53 12.91
C TYR A 109 -11.40 5.87 12.37
N SER A 110 -12.71 5.95 12.16
CA SER A 110 -13.37 7.13 11.57
C SER A 110 -13.25 8.40 12.42
N ASN A 111 -13.05 8.24 13.73
CA ASN A 111 -12.96 9.31 14.72
C ASN A 111 -12.37 8.75 16.04
N ARG A 112 -12.19 9.64 17.03
CA ARG A 112 -11.61 9.32 18.35
C ARG A 112 -12.45 8.39 19.22
N ASN A 113 -13.77 8.35 19.04
CA ASN A 113 -14.66 7.45 19.77
C ASN A 113 -14.52 6.00 19.29
N LYS A 114 -13.89 5.80 18.12
CA LYS A 114 -13.65 4.48 17.53
C LYS A 114 -14.92 3.63 17.49
N ASP A 115 -16.02 4.24 17.07
CA ASP A 115 -17.34 3.61 16.90
C ASP A 115 -17.59 3.14 15.46
N LYS A 116 -16.78 3.63 14.51
CA LYS A 116 -16.79 3.20 13.12
C LYS A 116 -15.39 3.12 12.53
N ILE A 117 -15.24 2.29 11.52
CA ILE A 117 -14.00 2.02 10.79
C ILE A 117 -14.17 2.52 9.37
N LEU A 118 -13.25 3.38 8.93
CA LEU A 118 -13.05 3.67 7.51
C LEU A 118 -12.15 2.60 6.93
N VAL A 119 -12.52 2.08 5.76
CA VAL A 119 -11.82 0.96 5.13
C VAL A 119 -11.79 1.14 3.62
N CYS A 120 -10.60 0.98 3.05
CA CYS A 120 -10.47 0.79 1.62
C CYS A 120 -10.89 -0.63 1.25
N ALA A 121 -11.67 -0.76 0.19
CA ALA A 121 -12.05 -2.05 -0.37
C ALA A 121 -11.65 -2.10 -1.85
N SER A 122 -10.86 -3.11 -2.22
CA SER A 122 -10.36 -3.32 -3.59
C SER A 122 -10.46 -4.78 -4.04
N ARG A 123 -10.44 -5.01 -5.35
CA ARG A 123 -10.39 -6.37 -5.90
C ARG A 123 -9.06 -7.03 -5.56
N LEU A 124 -9.07 -8.33 -5.26
CA LEU A 124 -7.87 -9.13 -5.04
C LEU A 124 -7.59 -10.00 -6.27
N GLY A 125 -6.34 -9.99 -6.76
CA GLY A 125 -5.95 -10.77 -7.92
C GLY A 125 -6.14 -12.27 -7.71
N GLY A 126 -6.85 -12.92 -8.64
CA GLY A 126 -7.21 -14.34 -8.58
C GLY A 126 -8.58 -14.62 -7.99
N GLU A 127 -9.26 -13.62 -7.44
CA GLU A 127 -10.64 -13.72 -6.94
C GLU A 127 -11.66 -13.21 -7.96
N SER A 128 -12.90 -13.67 -7.80
CA SER A 128 -14.05 -13.22 -8.59
C SER A 128 -15.02 -12.45 -7.71
N TYR A 129 -15.59 -11.39 -8.26
CA TYR A 129 -16.54 -10.50 -7.59
C TYR A 129 -17.78 -10.31 -8.46
N ALA A 130 -18.92 -9.98 -7.87
CA ALA A 130 -20.10 -9.60 -8.64
C ALA A 130 -19.87 -8.25 -9.34
N GLU A 131 -20.60 -7.98 -10.42
CA GLU A 131 -20.52 -6.69 -11.11
C GLU A 131 -21.01 -5.52 -10.22
N THR A 132 -21.87 -5.82 -9.25
CA THR A 132 -22.35 -4.88 -8.24
C THR A 132 -21.33 -4.61 -7.14
N ASP A 133 -20.28 -5.43 -7.01
CA ASP A 133 -19.25 -5.28 -5.99
C ASP A 133 -18.23 -4.24 -6.46
N ARG A 134 -18.33 -3.05 -5.86
CA ARG A 134 -17.55 -1.87 -6.25
C ARG A 134 -16.30 -1.72 -5.37
N VAL A 135 -15.24 -1.22 -5.99
CA VAL A 135 -14.03 -0.73 -5.31
C VAL A 135 -14.32 0.67 -4.76
N GLY A 136 -13.75 1.00 -3.61
CA GLY A 136 -13.83 2.35 -3.07
C GLY A 136 -13.59 2.44 -1.56
N LEU A 137 -13.90 3.62 -1.02
CA LEU A 137 -13.87 3.90 0.41
C LEU A 137 -15.24 3.60 1.05
N TYR A 138 -15.23 2.86 2.15
CA TYR A 138 -16.41 2.50 2.92
C TYR A 138 -16.27 2.91 4.39
N GLU A 139 -17.40 3.08 5.06
CA GLU A 139 -17.49 3.22 6.52
C GLU A 139 -18.29 2.05 7.10
N ALA A 140 -17.70 1.32 8.03
CA ALA A 140 -18.30 0.21 8.75
C ALA A 140 -18.60 0.63 10.19
N ASP A 141 -19.87 0.61 10.58
CA ASP A 141 -20.31 0.92 11.94
C ASP A 141 -20.12 -0.29 12.86
N ILE A 142 -19.44 -0.09 13.99
CA ILE A 142 -18.98 -1.22 14.83
C ILE A 142 -20.16 -1.96 15.49
N VAL A 143 -21.19 -1.21 15.90
CA VAL A 143 -22.30 -1.76 16.68
C VAL A 143 -23.38 -2.34 15.77
N SER A 144 -23.83 -1.57 14.78
CA SER A 144 -24.89 -1.97 13.86
C SER A 144 -24.41 -2.93 12.76
N LYS A 145 -23.09 -3.02 12.55
CA LYS A 145 -22.46 -3.76 11.45
C LYS A 145 -22.88 -3.30 10.06
N THR A 146 -23.37 -2.06 9.96
CA THR A 146 -23.77 -1.45 8.69
C THR A 146 -22.52 -1.01 7.93
N VAL A 147 -22.46 -1.33 6.63
CA VAL A 147 -21.43 -0.87 5.70
C VAL A 147 -22.02 0.18 4.78
N THR A 148 -21.44 1.38 4.77
CA THR A 148 -21.89 2.51 3.95
C THR A 148 -20.82 2.88 2.94
N PRO A 149 -21.11 2.90 1.63
CA PRO A 149 -20.18 3.42 0.64
C PRO A 149 -20.04 4.94 0.82
N LEU A 150 -18.80 5.44 0.80
CA LEU A 150 -18.50 6.86 0.91
C LEU A 150 -18.00 7.46 -0.41
N LEU A 151 -17.15 6.75 -1.13
CA LEU A 151 -16.56 7.21 -2.39
C LEU A 151 -16.27 6.00 -3.31
N LEU A 152 -17.04 5.87 -4.39
CA LEU A 152 -16.95 4.74 -5.34
C LEU A 152 -16.50 5.16 -6.75
N ASP A 153 -16.62 6.45 -7.04
CA ASP A 153 -16.27 7.07 -8.31
C ASP A 153 -15.36 8.27 -8.03
N LEU A 154 -14.42 8.51 -8.94
CA LEU A 154 -13.43 9.58 -8.86
C LEU A 154 -13.53 10.49 -10.08
N PRO A 155 -13.34 11.81 -9.93
CA PRO A 155 -13.34 12.74 -11.07
C PRO A 155 -12.30 12.36 -12.12
N ASP A 156 -12.63 12.55 -13.39
CA ASP A 156 -11.67 12.37 -14.48
C ASP A 156 -10.51 13.37 -14.37
N THR A 157 -9.29 12.86 -14.55
CA THR A 157 -8.08 13.69 -14.53
C THR A 157 -7.68 14.06 -15.95
N LYS A 158 -7.78 15.35 -16.29
CA LYS A 158 -7.74 15.82 -17.70
C LYS A 158 -6.34 15.94 -18.30
N LYS A 159 -5.26 15.77 -17.52
CA LYS A 159 -3.87 15.93 -17.98
C LYS A 159 -2.95 15.00 -17.20
N GLU A 160 -2.21 14.14 -17.91
CA GLU A 160 -1.10 13.42 -17.30
C GLU A 160 0.02 14.41 -16.97
N ARG A 161 0.18 14.70 -15.67
CA ARG A 161 1.35 15.39 -15.12
C ARG A 161 2.00 14.45 -14.14
N PHE A 162 3.31 14.29 -14.25
CA PHE A 162 4.04 13.40 -13.35
C PHE A 162 4.53 14.13 -12.12
N GLU A 163 4.49 13.42 -10.98
CA GLU A 163 4.97 13.84 -9.67
C GLU A 163 4.45 15.21 -9.22
N THR A 164 3.17 15.48 -9.50
CA THR A 164 2.52 16.76 -9.22
C THR A 164 1.83 16.73 -7.87
N VAL A 165 2.10 17.76 -7.05
CA VAL A 165 1.40 18.01 -5.78
C VAL A 165 0.48 19.21 -5.96
N TYR A 166 -0.79 19.08 -5.61
CA TYR A 166 -1.77 20.17 -5.71
C TYR A 166 -1.89 20.92 -4.38
N PRO A 167 -1.46 22.20 -4.32
CA PRO A 167 -1.70 23.06 -3.17
C PRO A 167 -3.19 23.11 -2.81
N VAL A 168 -3.53 23.24 -1.52
CA VAL A 168 -4.93 23.38 -1.07
C VAL A 168 -5.68 24.48 -1.84
N SER A 169 -5.01 25.61 -2.11
CA SER A 169 -5.58 26.74 -2.86
C SER A 169 -5.85 26.46 -4.34
N GLU A 170 -5.28 25.40 -4.91
CA GLU A 170 -5.40 25.03 -6.32
C GLU A 170 -6.26 23.79 -6.54
N ARG A 171 -6.75 23.16 -5.47
CA ARG A 171 -7.59 21.96 -5.55
C ARG A 171 -8.98 22.32 -6.05
N THR A 172 -9.44 21.58 -7.05
CA THR A 172 -10.84 21.55 -7.42
C THR A 172 -11.56 20.49 -6.59
N PHE A 173 -12.42 20.93 -5.68
CA PHE A 173 -13.31 20.06 -4.93
C PHE A 173 -14.57 19.80 -5.75
N VAL A 174 -14.85 18.53 -6.03
CA VAL A 174 -16.01 18.09 -6.81
C VAL A 174 -17.02 17.45 -5.86
N PRO A 175 -18.27 17.94 -5.80
CA PRO A 175 -19.34 17.27 -5.04
C PRO A 175 -19.60 15.86 -5.58
N ILE A 176 -19.63 14.86 -4.69
CA ILE A 176 -19.76 13.46 -5.10
C ILE A 176 -21.12 13.15 -5.76
N ASP A 177 -22.16 13.93 -5.47
CA ASP A 177 -23.49 13.80 -6.07
C ASP A 177 -23.58 14.38 -7.50
N THR A 178 -22.52 15.05 -7.96
CA THR A 178 -22.39 15.53 -9.34
C THR A 178 -21.57 14.60 -10.23
N LEU A 179 -21.03 13.51 -9.67
CA LEU A 179 -20.25 12.54 -10.43
C LEU A 179 -21.18 11.64 -11.25
N ASP A 180 -20.89 11.55 -12.54
CA ASP A 180 -21.57 10.66 -13.47
C ASP A 180 -20.61 10.16 -14.56
N SER A 181 -21.11 9.42 -15.53
CA SER A 181 -20.29 8.82 -16.59
C SER A 181 -19.65 9.82 -17.56
N SER A 182 -19.97 11.12 -17.46
CA SER A 182 -19.41 12.18 -18.32
C SER A 182 -18.21 12.90 -17.70
N ASN A 183 -18.01 12.77 -16.38
CA ASN A 183 -16.99 13.52 -15.64
C ASN A 183 -16.22 12.70 -14.60
N SER A 184 -16.52 11.40 -14.49
CA SER A 184 -15.95 10.53 -13.48
C SER A 184 -15.76 9.11 -14.00
N ARG A 185 -14.95 8.35 -13.26
CA ARG A 185 -14.72 6.93 -13.48
C ARG A 185 -14.84 6.16 -12.17
N PRO A 186 -15.09 4.84 -12.23
CA PRO A 186 -14.94 3.99 -11.05
C PRO A 186 -13.56 4.12 -10.41
N PHE A 187 -13.53 4.06 -9.09
CA PHE A 187 -12.28 3.95 -8.33
C PHE A 187 -11.55 2.67 -8.75
N SER A 188 -10.30 2.77 -9.22
CA SER A 188 -9.54 1.61 -9.71
C SER A 188 -9.04 0.74 -8.57
N LEU A 189 -8.40 1.35 -7.57
CA LEU A 189 -7.84 0.64 -6.42
C LEU A 189 -7.75 1.59 -5.23
N CYS A 190 -8.59 1.39 -4.22
CA CYS A 190 -8.47 2.02 -2.90
C CYS A 190 -7.50 1.16 -2.08
N ASN A 191 -6.33 1.68 -1.73
CA ASN A 191 -5.34 0.90 -0.98
C ASN A 191 -5.30 1.31 0.50
N ASP A 192 -4.63 2.41 0.81
CA ASP A 192 -4.44 2.88 2.18
C ASP A 192 -5.11 4.24 2.39
N LEU A 193 -5.31 4.60 3.66
CA LEU A 193 -5.95 5.84 4.04
C LEU A 193 -5.37 6.45 5.32
N ALA A 194 -5.41 7.77 5.37
CA ALA A 194 -5.15 8.52 6.59
C ALA A 194 -6.28 9.52 6.85
N VAL A 195 -6.58 9.74 8.13
CA VAL A 195 -7.73 10.54 8.55
C VAL A 195 -7.22 11.79 9.28
N SER A 196 -7.77 12.95 8.94
CA SER A 196 -7.46 14.19 9.64
C SER A 196 -7.82 14.11 11.12
N LYS A 197 -7.19 14.96 11.94
CA LYS A 197 -7.36 14.94 13.40
C LYS A 197 -8.78 15.18 13.88
N ASP A 198 -9.53 16.00 13.15
CA ASP A 198 -10.96 16.29 13.35
C ASP A 198 -11.87 15.19 12.78
N GLY A 199 -11.29 14.21 12.08
CA GLY A 199 -11.97 13.18 11.34
C GLY A 199 -12.42 13.61 9.94
N ASN A 200 -12.63 14.88 9.64
CA ASN A 200 -13.46 15.29 8.52
C ASN A 200 -12.89 14.92 7.13
N ARG A 201 -11.57 14.99 6.97
CA ARG A 201 -10.87 14.74 5.71
C ARG A 201 -10.24 13.35 5.74
N VAL A 202 -10.56 12.56 4.73
CA VAL A 202 -9.98 11.22 4.52
C VAL A 202 -9.09 11.29 3.28
N TYR A 203 -7.80 11.05 3.45
CA TYR A 203 -6.83 10.97 2.37
C TYR A 203 -6.69 9.51 1.97
N VAL A 204 -6.80 9.21 0.68
CA VAL A 204 -6.89 7.83 0.18
C VAL A 204 -5.94 7.65 -0.99
N THR A 205 -5.11 6.61 -0.93
CA THR A 205 -4.17 6.28 -2.00
C THR A 205 -4.82 5.45 -3.08
N GLU A 206 -4.54 5.82 -4.33
CA GLU A 206 -4.86 5.06 -5.53
C GLU A 206 -3.54 4.67 -6.21
N PRO A 207 -2.97 3.48 -5.94
CA PRO A 207 -1.64 3.12 -6.41
C PRO A 207 -1.47 3.24 -7.91
N PHE A 208 -2.50 2.88 -8.66
CA PHE A 208 -2.53 2.95 -10.12
C PHE A 208 -3.98 2.97 -10.63
N GLU A 209 -4.15 3.53 -11.82
CA GLU A 209 -5.45 3.71 -12.47
C GLU A 209 -5.60 2.74 -13.65
N ARG A 210 -6.52 1.77 -13.52
CA ARG A 210 -6.86 0.79 -14.56
C ARG A 210 -8.22 0.14 -14.27
N GLU A 211 -8.95 -0.23 -15.33
CA GLU A 211 -10.32 -0.78 -15.24
C GLU A 211 -10.40 -2.10 -14.44
N ASP A 212 -9.42 -2.98 -14.62
CA ASP A 212 -9.30 -4.27 -13.93
C ASP A 212 -8.14 -4.28 -12.91
N ALA A 213 -7.92 -3.13 -12.28
CA ALA A 213 -6.99 -2.98 -11.17
C ALA A 213 -7.36 -3.92 -10.01
N ALA A 214 -6.35 -4.56 -9.43
CA ALA A 214 -6.51 -5.46 -8.30
C ALA A 214 -5.21 -5.53 -7.48
N MET A 215 -5.35 -5.79 -6.18
CA MET A 215 -4.25 -5.97 -5.23
C MET A 215 -3.57 -7.33 -5.39
N GLY A 216 -2.43 -7.50 -4.72
CA GLY A 216 -1.67 -8.75 -4.70
C GLY A 216 -1.15 -9.16 -6.06
N SER A 217 -1.47 -10.38 -6.50
CA SER A 217 -1.05 -10.88 -7.82
C SER A 217 -1.55 -9.99 -8.97
N GLY A 218 -2.66 -9.26 -8.78
CA GLY A 218 -3.19 -8.29 -9.75
C GLY A 218 -2.33 -7.03 -9.92
N ALA A 219 -1.46 -6.73 -8.96
CA ALA A 219 -0.60 -5.54 -8.96
C ALA A 219 0.79 -5.81 -9.54
N VAL A 220 1.19 -7.08 -9.69
CA VAL A 220 2.49 -7.49 -10.30
C VAL A 220 2.70 -6.88 -11.69
N PRO A 221 1.70 -6.84 -12.59
CA PRO A 221 1.86 -6.21 -13.90
C PRO A 221 2.17 -4.71 -13.80
N GLU A 222 1.54 -4.00 -12.87
CA GLU A 222 1.78 -2.57 -12.63
C GLU A 222 3.18 -2.32 -12.07
N ALA A 223 3.64 -3.20 -11.18
CA ALA A 223 5.02 -3.17 -10.69
C ALA A 223 6.04 -3.34 -11.82
N ILE A 224 5.78 -4.21 -12.80
CA ILE A 224 6.63 -4.35 -14.00
C ILE A 224 6.52 -3.12 -14.91
N GLY A 225 5.30 -2.61 -15.10
CA GLY A 225 4.98 -1.46 -15.95
C GLY A 225 5.71 -0.19 -15.51
N LEU A 226 5.77 0.08 -14.20
CA LEU A 226 6.38 1.26 -13.59
C LEU A 226 5.86 2.58 -14.20
N TYR A 227 4.58 2.62 -14.60
CA TYR A 227 3.98 3.83 -15.16
C TYR A 227 3.57 4.79 -14.03
N PRO A 228 3.89 6.09 -14.14
CA PRO A 228 3.53 7.11 -13.15
C PRO A 228 2.07 7.55 -13.29
N HIS A 229 1.14 6.75 -12.77
CA HIS A 229 -0.30 7.05 -12.74
C HIS A 229 -0.98 6.84 -11.37
N GLY A 230 -0.20 6.63 -10.33
CA GLY A 230 -0.65 6.62 -8.95
C GLY A 230 -1.04 8.02 -8.48
N LYS A 231 -2.07 8.07 -7.64
CA LYS A 231 -2.74 9.29 -7.18
C LYS A 231 -2.99 9.24 -5.69
N LEU A 232 -3.22 10.42 -5.13
CA LEU A 232 -3.77 10.59 -3.78
C LEU A 232 -4.98 11.50 -3.86
N TRP A 233 -6.06 11.08 -3.22
CA TRP A 233 -7.32 11.83 -3.16
C TRP A 233 -7.60 12.28 -1.73
N VAL A 234 -8.32 13.39 -1.58
CA VAL A 234 -8.91 13.79 -0.30
C VAL A 234 -10.43 13.85 -0.44
N TYR A 235 -11.12 13.16 0.46
CA TYR A 235 -12.56 13.20 0.61
C TYR A 235 -12.93 14.01 1.85
N ASP A 236 -13.70 15.08 1.66
CA ASP A 236 -14.29 15.87 2.74
C ASP A 236 -15.67 15.32 3.08
N ARG A 237 -15.82 14.73 4.27
CA ARG A 237 -17.05 14.03 4.67
C ARG A 237 -18.20 14.99 4.92
N ALA A 238 -17.94 16.16 5.51
CA ALA A 238 -18.97 17.16 5.81
C ALA A 238 -19.48 17.82 4.53
N ALA A 239 -18.59 18.22 3.63
CA ALA A 239 -18.95 18.84 2.36
C ALA A 239 -19.39 17.82 1.30
N LYS A 240 -19.09 16.53 1.50
CA LYS A 240 -19.27 15.44 0.52
C LYS A 240 -18.62 15.78 -0.82
N THR A 241 -17.37 16.22 -0.76
CA THR A 241 -16.57 16.59 -1.94
C THR A 241 -15.29 15.79 -1.99
N VAL A 242 -14.81 15.49 -3.20
CA VAL A 242 -13.51 14.86 -3.43
C VAL A 242 -12.60 15.79 -4.24
N ALA A 243 -11.31 15.79 -3.92
CA ALA A 243 -10.30 16.53 -4.67
C ALA A 243 -9.01 15.72 -4.84
N LEU A 244 -8.30 15.96 -5.94
CA LEU A 244 -7.00 15.38 -6.20
C LEU A 244 -5.92 16.10 -5.38
N VAL A 245 -5.09 15.35 -4.67
CA VAL A 245 -3.98 15.86 -3.85
C VAL A 245 -2.64 15.67 -4.55
N LEU A 246 -2.41 14.48 -5.12
CA LEU A 246 -1.20 14.11 -5.85
C LEU A 246 -1.58 13.41 -7.15
N ASP A 247 -0.81 13.62 -8.22
CA ASP A 247 -0.98 12.93 -9.49
C ASP A 247 0.35 12.56 -10.13
N GLY A 248 0.32 11.46 -10.87
CA GLY A 248 1.41 10.94 -11.66
C GLY A 248 2.64 10.54 -10.84
N PHE A 249 2.44 10.02 -9.63
CA PHE A 249 3.44 9.24 -8.91
C PHE A 249 3.33 7.76 -9.31
N THR A 250 4.23 6.88 -8.88
CA THR A 250 4.20 5.46 -9.25
C THR A 250 3.89 4.60 -8.04
N PHE A 251 2.72 3.94 -8.06
CA PHE A 251 2.33 2.98 -7.02
C PHE A 251 2.35 3.63 -5.63
N VAL A 252 1.52 4.67 -5.47
CA VAL A 252 1.31 5.40 -4.20
C VAL A 252 0.55 4.49 -3.24
N ASP A 253 1.15 4.14 -2.10
CA ASP A 253 0.66 3.04 -1.27
C ASP A 253 0.41 3.45 0.18
N GLY A 254 1.28 3.07 1.12
CA GLY A 254 1.20 3.46 2.51
C GLY A 254 1.23 4.97 2.71
N ILE A 255 0.46 5.49 3.67
CA ILE A 255 0.29 6.93 3.87
C ILE A 255 0.34 7.36 5.35
N LEU A 256 1.02 8.48 5.61
CA LEU A 256 0.98 9.21 6.88
C LEU A 256 0.67 10.69 6.64
N LEU A 257 -0.18 11.27 7.49
CA LEU A 257 -0.41 12.72 7.51
C LEU A 257 0.61 13.42 8.41
N GLU A 258 1.04 14.59 7.97
CA GLU A 258 1.93 15.49 8.69
C GLU A 258 1.20 16.79 9.00
N GLU A 259 1.06 17.11 10.29
CA GLU A 259 0.45 18.35 10.76
C GLU A 259 1.45 19.53 10.69
N GLY A 260 0.93 20.69 10.31
CA GLY A 260 1.58 21.99 10.47
C GLY A 260 1.52 22.48 11.92
N ARG A 261 2.01 23.70 12.17
CA ARG A 261 2.06 24.28 13.53
C ARG A 261 0.68 24.55 14.15
N ASP A 262 -0.33 24.71 13.30
CA ASP A 262 -1.73 24.92 13.67
C ASP A 262 -2.49 23.61 13.92
N GLY A 263 -1.83 22.45 13.77
CA GLY A 263 -2.44 21.13 13.94
C GLY A 263 -3.33 20.71 12.77
N ILE A 264 -3.22 21.40 11.62
CA ILE A 264 -3.89 21.06 10.38
C ILE A 264 -2.90 20.34 9.46
N GLU A 265 -3.36 19.38 8.67
CA GLU A 265 -2.52 18.63 7.75
C GLU A 265 -1.87 19.57 6.72
N GLU A 266 -0.55 19.55 6.63
CA GLU A 266 0.25 20.38 5.72
C GLU A 266 0.91 19.54 4.62
N SER A 267 1.21 18.28 4.94
CA SER A 267 1.90 17.36 4.04
C SER A 267 1.47 15.91 4.29
N VAL A 268 1.87 15.04 3.38
CA VAL A 268 1.78 13.57 3.52
C VAL A 268 3.16 12.96 3.31
N ILE A 269 3.43 11.87 4.02
CA ILE A 269 4.52 10.95 3.71
C ILE A 269 3.88 9.70 3.12
N PHE A 270 4.42 9.20 2.01
CA PHE A 270 3.91 8.00 1.36
C PHE A 270 5.02 7.16 0.74
N THR A 271 4.73 5.89 0.53
CA THR A 271 5.60 4.97 -0.22
C THR A 271 5.25 5.00 -1.71
N GLU A 272 6.28 5.04 -2.55
CA GLU A 272 6.16 4.64 -3.96
C GLU A 272 6.76 3.25 -4.08
N THR A 273 5.91 2.25 -3.79
CA THR A 273 6.27 0.87 -3.55
C THR A 273 7.23 0.34 -4.61
N THR A 274 6.91 0.59 -5.89
CA THR A 274 7.63 0.02 -7.04
C THR A 274 8.79 0.89 -7.54
N LYS A 275 8.88 2.16 -7.09
CA LYS A 275 10.07 3.01 -7.27
C LYS A 275 11.05 2.90 -6.10
N PHE A 276 10.78 2.06 -5.10
CA PHE A 276 11.67 1.83 -3.96
C PHE A 276 12.04 3.14 -3.26
N ARG A 277 11.05 3.99 -2.96
CA ARG A 277 11.29 5.28 -2.30
C ARG A 277 10.15 5.69 -1.36
N ILE A 278 10.49 6.55 -0.41
CA ILE A 278 9.54 7.22 0.50
C ILE A 278 9.59 8.70 0.16
N VAL A 279 8.42 9.32 0.00
CA VAL A 279 8.27 10.70 -0.46
C VAL A 279 7.44 11.50 0.52
N LYS A 280 7.84 12.74 0.78
CA LYS A 280 7.03 13.73 1.47
C LYS A 280 6.48 14.72 0.46
N ALA A 281 5.16 14.82 0.34
CA ALA A 281 4.51 15.83 -0.50
C ALA A 281 3.82 16.88 0.36
N THR A 282 4.16 18.15 0.13
CA THR A 282 3.65 19.29 0.89
C THR A 282 2.60 20.03 0.07
N PHE A 283 1.40 20.15 0.62
CA PHE A 283 0.25 20.73 -0.08
C PHE A 283 -0.34 21.97 0.61
N ALA A 284 0.13 22.32 1.80
CA ALA A 284 -0.16 23.60 2.43
C ALA A 284 1.14 24.27 2.92
N GLY A 285 1.03 25.50 3.44
CA GLY A 285 2.17 26.24 3.94
C GLY A 285 3.14 26.73 2.85
N LYS A 286 4.34 27.14 3.27
CA LYS A 286 5.34 27.82 2.40
C LYS A 286 5.88 26.95 1.25
N ASN A 287 5.77 25.63 1.39
CA ASN A 287 6.28 24.64 0.45
C ASN A 287 5.15 23.93 -0.31
N ALA A 288 3.93 24.47 -0.26
CA ALA A 288 2.80 23.90 -0.97
C ALA A 288 3.12 23.69 -2.46
N GLY A 289 2.74 22.52 -2.98
CA GLY A 289 2.99 22.12 -4.37
C GLY A 289 4.34 21.46 -4.60
N LYS A 290 5.16 21.25 -3.56
CA LYS A 290 6.46 20.59 -3.66
C LYS A 290 6.44 19.21 -3.03
N HIS A 291 7.31 18.33 -3.52
CA HIS A 291 7.63 17.06 -2.87
C HIS A 291 9.15 16.94 -2.65
N GLU A 292 9.52 16.08 -1.71
CA GLU A 292 10.89 15.73 -1.34
C GLU A 292 10.98 14.19 -1.26
N VAL A 293 11.97 13.60 -1.93
CA VAL A 293 12.29 12.18 -1.74
C VAL A 293 13.07 12.05 -0.44
N LEU A 294 12.45 11.43 0.56
CA LEU A 294 13.04 11.25 1.89
C LEU A 294 14.07 10.12 1.90
N PHE A 295 13.72 9.00 1.28
CA PHE A 295 14.59 7.85 1.05
C PHE A 295 14.40 7.36 -0.37
N GLU A 296 15.50 7.09 -1.07
CA GLU A 296 15.50 6.50 -2.41
C GLU A 296 16.25 5.18 -2.41
N ASN A 297 15.98 4.34 -3.41
CA ASN A 297 16.68 3.08 -3.63
C ASN A 297 16.57 2.11 -2.44
N LEU A 298 15.38 2.05 -1.84
CA LEU A 298 15.08 1.13 -0.75
C LEU A 298 15.48 -0.32 -1.09
N PRO A 299 15.87 -1.12 -0.09
CA PRO A 299 16.27 -2.50 -0.32
C PRO A 299 15.11 -3.42 -0.74
N GLY A 300 13.86 -2.95 -0.72
CA GLY A 300 12.68 -3.70 -1.13
C GLY A 300 11.45 -2.82 -1.28
N LEU A 301 10.35 -3.46 -1.68
CA LEU A 301 9.04 -2.85 -1.85
C LEU A 301 8.49 -2.48 -0.47
N ALA A 302 8.74 -1.23 -0.05
CA ALA A 302 8.10 -0.67 1.13
C ALA A 302 6.62 -0.41 0.84
N ASP A 303 5.75 -0.76 1.77
CA ASP A 303 4.31 -0.81 1.57
C ASP A 303 3.62 0.12 2.58
N GLY A 304 2.87 -0.38 3.55
CA GLY A 304 2.18 0.41 4.56
C GLY A 304 3.12 1.20 5.47
N LEU A 305 2.61 2.30 6.02
CA LEU A 305 3.34 3.21 6.91
C LEU A 305 2.57 3.39 8.22
N GLU A 306 3.24 3.23 9.36
CA GLU A 306 2.66 3.47 10.68
C GLU A 306 3.58 4.28 11.58
N ARG A 307 3.00 4.94 12.59
CA ARG A 307 3.76 5.73 13.57
C ARG A 307 3.66 5.14 14.97
N ASP A 308 4.79 5.00 15.65
CA ASP A 308 4.78 4.66 17.07
C ASP A 308 4.65 5.89 17.98
N THR A 309 4.58 5.64 19.29
CA THR A 309 4.43 6.67 20.33
C THR A 309 5.64 7.60 20.47
N HIS A 310 6.81 7.22 19.96
CA HIS A 310 8.00 8.07 19.87
C HIS A 310 8.03 8.88 18.57
N GLY A 311 7.03 8.70 17.71
CA GLY A 311 6.90 9.32 16.41
C GLY A 311 7.70 8.63 15.31
N ARG A 312 8.42 7.53 15.58
CA ARG A 312 9.19 6.81 14.56
C ARG A 312 8.24 6.25 13.49
N ILE A 313 8.68 6.27 12.25
CA ILE A 313 7.91 5.77 11.11
C ILE A 313 8.34 4.32 10.85
N TRP A 314 7.38 3.41 10.87
CA TRP A 314 7.55 1.99 10.61
C TRP A 314 6.98 1.65 9.24
N THR A 315 7.69 0.81 8.48
CA THR A 315 7.18 0.29 7.22
C THR A 315 7.51 -1.20 7.05
N GLY A 316 6.55 -1.93 6.49
CA GLY A 316 6.74 -3.30 6.02
C GLY A 316 7.48 -3.31 4.69
N ILE A 317 8.31 -4.33 4.47
CA ILE A 317 8.94 -4.60 3.18
C ILE A 317 8.41 -5.93 2.67
N ILE A 318 7.54 -5.85 1.66
CA ILE A 318 6.85 -7.00 1.07
C ILE A 318 7.86 -7.96 0.41
N LYS A 319 8.71 -7.44 -0.49
CA LYS A 319 9.74 -8.22 -1.20
C LYS A 319 11.05 -7.44 -1.34
N PRO A 320 12.22 -8.10 -1.34
CA PRO A 320 13.48 -7.43 -1.65
C PRO A 320 13.53 -6.97 -3.11
N ARG A 321 14.26 -5.88 -3.32
CA ARG A 321 14.64 -5.39 -4.64
C ARG A 321 15.62 -6.39 -5.26
N SER A 322 15.38 -6.77 -6.52
CA SER A 322 16.22 -7.74 -7.23
C SER A 322 16.97 -7.10 -8.39
N GLY A 323 18.10 -7.70 -8.78
CA GLY A 323 18.84 -7.27 -9.97
C GLY A 323 18.02 -7.39 -11.25
N LEU A 324 17.09 -8.35 -11.32
CA LEU A 324 16.16 -8.49 -12.45
C LEU A 324 15.25 -7.26 -12.56
N VAL A 325 14.68 -6.81 -11.45
CA VAL A 325 13.84 -5.60 -11.40
C VAL A 325 14.64 -4.37 -11.85
N ASN A 326 15.89 -4.21 -11.38
CA ASN A 326 16.77 -3.12 -11.81
C ASN A 326 17.02 -3.15 -13.33
N PHE A 327 17.26 -4.33 -13.89
CA PHE A 327 17.47 -4.52 -15.32
C PHE A 327 16.22 -4.21 -16.13
N VAL A 328 15.06 -4.74 -15.73
CA VAL A 328 13.77 -4.54 -16.42
C VAL A 328 13.38 -3.06 -16.46
N HIS A 329 13.54 -2.34 -15.36
CA HIS A 329 13.20 -0.92 -15.31
C HIS A 329 14.20 -0.02 -16.04
N SER A 330 15.46 -0.41 -16.09
CA SER A 330 16.46 0.28 -16.93
C SER A 330 16.25 0.04 -18.43
N ASN A 331 15.50 -1.00 -18.80
CA ASN A 331 15.30 -1.45 -20.18
C ASN A 331 13.80 -1.66 -20.49
N PRO A 332 12.98 -0.60 -20.61
CA PRO A 332 11.52 -0.73 -20.76
C PRO A 332 11.07 -1.60 -21.95
N TRP A 333 11.90 -1.71 -22.99
CA TRP A 333 11.63 -2.54 -24.17
C TRP A 333 11.43 -4.03 -23.84
N ILE A 334 11.95 -4.52 -22.70
CA ILE A 334 11.75 -5.92 -22.27
C ILE A 334 10.43 -6.15 -21.53
N LYS A 335 9.82 -5.09 -20.95
CA LYS A 335 8.63 -5.20 -20.11
C LYS A 335 7.47 -5.94 -20.81
N PRO A 336 7.17 -5.71 -22.11
CA PRO A 336 6.15 -6.48 -22.81
C PRO A 336 6.41 -8.00 -22.76
N LEU A 337 7.64 -8.43 -23.06
CA LEU A 337 7.99 -9.85 -22.97
C LEU A 337 7.76 -10.40 -21.56
N ILE A 338 8.22 -9.70 -20.52
CA ILE A 338 8.02 -10.13 -19.13
C ILE A 338 6.54 -10.19 -18.74
N LEU A 339 5.74 -9.20 -19.17
CA LEU A 339 4.30 -9.13 -18.93
C LEU A 339 3.52 -10.24 -19.66
N SER A 340 4.08 -10.79 -20.74
CA SER A 340 3.48 -11.94 -21.45
C SER A 340 3.76 -13.29 -20.77
N LEU A 341 4.70 -13.36 -19.84
CA LEU A 341 5.03 -14.60 -19.12
C LEU A 341 4.02 -14.87 -18.01
N PRO A 342 3.64 -16.14 -17.75
CA PRO A 342 2.91 -16.51 -16.55
C PRO A 342 3.65 -16.05 -15.30
N GLN A 343 2.98 -15.32 -14.40
CA GLN A 343 3.60 -14.75 -13.19
C GLN A 343 4.32 -15.80 -12.32
N LYS A 344 3.85 -17.05 -12.32
CA LYS A 344 4.47 -18.17 -11.60
C LYS A 344 5.91 -18.49 -12.03
N LEU A 345 6.34 -18.02 -13.20
CA LEU A 345 7.70 -18.18 -13.70
C LEU A 345 8.63 -17.04 -13.26
N LEU A 346 8.08 -15.95 -12.71
CA LEU A 346 8.89 -14.84 -12.23
C LEU A 346 9.63 -15.25 -10.95
N PRO A 347 10.94 -14.96 -10.84
CA PRO A 347 11.72 -15.31 -9.66
C PRO A 347 11.38 -14.34 -8.51
N ILE A 348 10.36 -14.67 -7.73
CA ILE A 348 9.89 -13.87 -6.59
C ILE A 348 10.49 -14.43 -5.29
N ALA A 349 11.21 -13.60 -4.54
CA ALA A 349 11.80 -14.00 -3.27
C ALA A 349 10.74 -14.24 -2.17
N LYS A 350 11.08 -15.06 -1.18
CA LYS A 350 10.26 -15.24 0.03
C LYS A 350 10.61 -14.26 1.16
N LYS A 351 11.77 -13.60 1.05
CA LYS A 351 12.26 -12.66 2.06
C LYS A 351 11.29 -11.50 2.19
N THR A 352 11.12 -11.03 3.43
CA THR A 352 10.32 -9.86 3.81
C THR A 352 11.05 -9.16 4.94
N GLY A 353 10.64 -7.96 5.34
CA GLY A 353 11.34 -7.25 6.40
C GLY A 353 10.64 -6.01 6.87
N VAL A 354 11.39 -5.21 7.63
CA VAL A 354 10.94 -3.94 8.16
C VAL A 354 12.05 -2.90 8.08
N LEU A 355 11.63 -1.65 7.90
CA LEU A 355 12.47 -0.47 7.99
C LEU A 355 11.82 0.50 8.97
N VAL A 356 12.62 1.07 9.86
CA VAL A 356 12.19 2.08 10.82
C VAL A 356 12.98 3.36 10.60
N LEU A 357 12.27 4.47 10.51
CA LEU A 357 12.83 5.80 10.32
C LEU A 357 12.59 6.65 11.57
N ASP A 358 13.35 7.74 11.69
CA ASP A 358 13.08 8.78 12.67
C ASP A 358 11.76 9.51 12.38
N ARG A 359 11.40 10.41 13.29
CA ARG A 359 10.08 11.07 13.27
C ARG A 359 9.85 11.87 12.00
N GLU A 360 10.90 12.52 11.52
CA GLU A 360 10.89 13.36 10.33
C GLU A 360 11.06 12.55 9.03
N GLY A 361 11.33 11.24 9.11
CA GLY A 361 11.64 10.40 7.96
C GLY A 361 12.94 10.82 7.26
N LYS A 362 13.94 11.27 8.00
CA LYS A 362 15.26 11.71 7.50
C LYS A 362 16.40 10.76 7.83
N LYS A 363 16.21 9.88 8.81
CA LYS A 363 17.23 8.92 9.25
C LYS A 363 16.66 7.53 9.41
N ALA A 364 17.31 6.54 8.78
CA ALA A 364 17.05 5.14 9.07
C ALA A 364 17.58 4.80 10.47
N LEU A 365 16.72 4.18 11.28
CA LEU A 365 17.02 3.81 12.67
C LEU A 365 17.22 2.30 12.83
N TYR A 366 16.50 1.50 12.04
CA TYR A 366 16.57 0.04 12.08
C TYR A 366 16.18 -0.52 10.71
N TYR A 367 16.86 -1.59 10.28
CA TYR A 367 16.49 -2.35 9.10
C TYR A 367 16.75 -3.84 9.32
N ARG A 368 15.83 -4.71 8.90
CA ARG A 368 16.08 -6.16 8.85
C ARG A 368 15.20 -6.84 7.82
N MET A 369 15.80 -7.73 7.03
CA MET A 369 15.07 -8.72 6.24
C MET A 369 15.13 -10.09 6.90
N HIS A 370 13.98 -10.72 7.06
CA HIS A 370 13.84 -12.12 7.37
C HIS A 370 13.89 -12.97 6.09
N ASP A 371 14.30 -14.24 6.21
CA ASP A 371 14.51 -15.12 5.06
C ASP A 371 13.21 -15.68 4.45
N GLY A 372 12.09 -15.49 5.12
CA GLY A 372 10.78 -15.98 4.71
C GLY A 372 10.40 -17.34 5.30
N SER A 373 11.17 -17.88 6.24
CA SER A 373 10.94 -19.19 6.84
C SER A 373 9.84 -19.20 7.91
N LYS A 374 9.65 -18.08 8.63
CA LYS A 374 8.63 -17.91 9.68
C LYS A 374 7.50 -16.99 9.28
N ILE A 375 7.81 -15.93 8.55
CA ILE A 375 6.86 -14.89 8.13
C ILE A 375 7.20 -14.42 6.71
N LYS A 376 6.20 -13.99 5.93
CA LYS A 376 6.36 -13.50 4.55
C LYS A 376 5.42 -12.32 4.32
N ASP A 377 5.75 -11.51 3.32
CA ASP A 377 4.87 -10.50 2.75
C ASP A 377 4.29 -9.56 3.80
N ILE A 378 5.17 -9.03 4.66
CA ILE A 378 4.82 -8.00 5.66
C ILE A 378 4.40 -6.73 4.92
N SER A 379 3.10 -6.42 4.93
CA SER A 379 2.51 -5.23 4.31
C SER A 379 2.74 -3.99 5.17
N VAL A 380 2.65 -4.12 6.49
CA VAL A 380 2.91 -3.01 7.41
C VAL A 380 3.49 -3.53 8.72
N ALA A 381 4.15 -2.66 9.49
CA ALA A 381 4.56 -2.94 10.85
C ALA A 381 3.79 -2.00 11.77
N VAL A 382 2.85 -2.53 12.56
CA VAL A 382 1.87 -1.77 13.34
C VAL A 382 2.26 -1.74 14.82
N PRO A 383 2.79 -0.63 15.35
CA PRO A 383 3.14 -0.52 16.76
C PRO A 383 1.87 -0.42 17.61
N ASN A 384 1.73 -1.25 18.64
CA ASN A 384 0.61 -1.16 19.57
C ASN A 384 0.99 -1.63 20.98
N GLY A 385 1.24 -0.67 21.87
CA GLY A 385 1.75 -0.92 23.21
C GLY A 385 3.22 -1.33 23.18
N GLU A 386 3.55 -2.45 23.82
CA GLU A 386 4.91 -3.00 23.88
C GLU A 386 5.21 -3.99 22.75
N GLU A 387 4.29 -4.18 21.81
CA GLU A 387 4.39 -5.14 20.71
C GLU A 387 4.31 -4.41 19.37
N ILE A 388 5.02 -4.92 18.39
CA ILE A 388 4.89 -4.56 16.97
C ILE A 388 4.20 -5.72 16.27
N TYR A 389 3.10 -5.44 15.58
CA TYR A 389 2.32 -6.42 14.84
C TYR A 389 2.66 -6.40 13.36
N PHE A 390 2.62 -7.57 12.70
CA PHE A 390 3.01 -7.72 11.30
C PHE A 390 1.88 -8.38 10.49
N PRO A 391 0.96 -7.59 9.91
CA PRO A 391 0.10 -8.05 8.84
C PRO A 391 0.89 -8.72 7.73
N THR A 392 0.29 -9.76 7.14
CA THR A 392 0.95 -10.58 6.13
C THR A 392 0.02 -10.77 4.94
N PHE A 393 0.40 -10.19 3.81
CA PHE A 393 -0.37 -10.23 2.57
C PHE A 393 -0.14 -11.53 1.78
N ASP A 394 -0.26 -12.68 2.47
CA ASP A 394 -0.19 -14.03 1.90
C ASP A 394 -1.46 -14.81 2.29
N LYS A 395 -2.23 -15.27 1.30
CA LYS A 395 -3.48 -16.02 1.51
C LYS A 395 -3.28 -17.32 2.31
N ASN A 396 -2.06 -17.85 2.35
CA ASN A 396 -1.72 -19.06 3.10
C ASN A 396 -1.29 -18.75 4.54
N SER A 397 -1.04 -17.47 4.86
CA SER A 397 -0.65 -17.02 6.19
C SER A 397 -1.78 -17.22 7.20
N ARG A 398 -1.43 -17.55 8.43
CA ARG A 398 -2.38 -17.85 9.51
C ARG A 398 -1.86 -17.33 10.84
N GLY A 399 -2.65 -16.48 11.47
CA GLY A 399 -2.37 -15.91 12.78
C GLY A 399 -2.06 -14.41 12.78
N LEU A 400 -2.15 -13.84 13.97
CA LEU A 400 -1.69 -12.51 14.32
C LEU A 400 -0.24 -12.60 14.79
N TYR A 401 0.68 -12.10 13.97
CA TYR A 401 2.11 -12.09 14.25
C TYR A 401 2.51 -10.85 15.03
N SER A 402 3.35 -11.03 16.05
CA SER A 402 3.89 -9.92 16.86
C SER A 402 5.29 -10.20 17.37
N ILE A 403 6.05 -9.13 17.62
CA ILE A 403 7.36 -9.16 18.26
C ILE A 403 7.40 -8.02 19.30
N PRO A 404 7.99 -8.24 20.50
CA PRO A 404 8.20 -7.18 21.46
C PRO A 404 8.98 -6.00 20.86
N ALA A 405 8.54 -4.76 21.12
CA ALA A 405 9.20 -3.56 20.62
C ALA A 405 10.66 -3.44 21.09
N SER A 406 10.98 -4.00 22.26
CA SER A 406 12.33 -4.08 22.83
C SER A 406 13.29 -4.93 21.99
N SER A 407 12.81 -5.87 21.17
CA SER A 407 13.65 -6.67 20.28
C SER A 407 14.26 -5.86 19.13
N PHE A 408 13.64 -4.74 18.75
CA PHE A 408 14.14 -3.87 17.67
C PHE A 408 15.08 -2.78 18.19
N PHE A 409 14.85 -2.33 19.42
CA PHE A 409 15.61 -1.28 20.07
C PHE A 409 15.90 -1.69 21.51
N PRO A 410 16.82 -2.65 21.73
CA PRO A 410 17.16 -3.10 23.07
C PRO A 410 17.70 -1.91 23.88
N GLU A 411 17.20 -1.75 25.11
CA GLU A 411 17.75 -0.78 26.05
C GLU A 411 19.25 -1.06 26.23
N LYS A 412 20.06 0.00 26.11
CA LYS A 412 21.52 -0.09 26.23
C LYS A 412 21.98 -0.12 27.68
#